data_AF-A0A1H3R3L8-F1
#
_entry.id   AF-A0A1H3R3L8-F1
#
_cell.length_a   1.000
_cell.length_b   1.000
_cell.length_c   1.000
_cell.angle_alpha   90.00
_cell.angle_beta   90.00
_cell.angle_gamma   90.00
#
_symmetry.space_group_name_H-M   'P 1'
#
loop_
_entity.id
_entity.type
_entity.pdbx_description
1 polymer ?
#
loop_
_entity_poly.entity_id
_entity_poly.type
_entity_poly.pdbx_seq_one_letter_code
_entity_poly.pdbx_strand_id
1 'polypeptide(L)' 'MSEIKIGENESLDNALKRFKRQCARSGVLAEVRKREHYEKPSVRRKKKSEAARRKNTRYK' A
#
# COMPACT_ATOMS: atom_id res chain seq x y z
N MET A 1 -3.13 -8.98 8.12
CA MET A 1 -1.69 -8.81 8.43
C MET A 1 -0.88 -9.54 7.37
N SER A 2 0.29 -9.02 7.01
CA SER A 2 1.15 -9.62 5.98
C SER A 2 2.14 -10.58 6.64
N GLU A 3 1.85 -11.88 6.59
CA GLU A 3 2.75 -12.93 7.08
C GLU A 3 3.57 -13.52 5.92
N ILE A 4 4.87 -13.77 6.18
CA ILE A 4 5.79 -14.42 5.24
C ILE A 4 6.45 -15.58 5.96
N LYS A 5 6.31 -16.78 5.37
CA LYS A 5 7.05 -17.97 5.78
C LYS A 5 8.34 -18.02 4.96
N ILE A 6 9.47 -18.05 5.67
CA ILE A 6 10.80 -18.14 5.09
C ILE A 6 11.12 -19.62 4.90
N GLY A 7 11.54 -20.02 3.71
CA GLY A 7 12.03 -21.38 3.43
C GLY A 7 13.53 -21.49 3.70
N GLU A 8 14.02 -22.72 3.91
CA GLU A 8 15.42 -22.99 4.31
C GLU A 8 16.49 -22.49 3.32
N ASN A 9 16.12 -22.16 2.08
CA ASN A 9 17.01 -21.65 1.03
C ASN A 9 16.84 -20.14 0.73
N GLU A 10 16.13 -19.37 1.56
CA GLU A 10 16.02 -17.91 1.39
C GLU A 10 17.03 -17.14 2.25
N SER A 11 17.75 -16.20 1.63
CA SER A 11 18.49 -15.18 2.37
C SER A 11 17.53 -14.20 3.06
N LEU A 12 17.88 -13.78 4.27
CA LEU A 12 17.12 -12.82 5.10
C LEU A 12 16.71 -11.56 4.32
N ASP A 13 17.60 -11.05 3.46
CA ASP A 13 17.33 -9.86 2.64
C ASP A 13 16.21 -10.06 1.62
N ASN A 14 16.07 -11.27 1.07
CA ASN A 14 15.00 -11.59 0.13
C ASN A 14 13.65 -11.69 0.85
N ALA A 15 13.62 -12.27 2.04
CA ALA A 15 12.44 -12.29 2.90
C ALA A 15 11.98 -10.86 3.26
N LEU A 16 12.92 -9.98 3.63
CA LEU A 16 12.63 -8.57 3.93
C LEU A 16 12.09 -7.80 2.72
N LYS A 17 12.65 -8.03 1.52
CA LYS A 17 12.14 -7.42 0.28
C LYS A 17 10.71 -7.87 -0.03
N ARG A 18 10.40 -9.17 0.13
CA ARG A 18 9.05 -9.71 -0.05
C ARG A 18 8.08 -9.10 0.97
N PHE A 19 8.51 -8.97 2.23
CA PHE A 19 7.71 -8.37 3.30
C PHE A 19 7.36 -6.92 2.98
N LYS A 20 8.36 -6.11 2.61
CA LYS A 20 8.15 -4.71 2.21
C LYS A 20 7.17 -4.61 1.03
N ARG A 21 7.27 -5.49 0.03
CA ARG A 21 6.31 -5.53 -1.10
C ARG A 21 4.89 -5.91 -0.65
N GLN A 22 4.74 -6.86 0.27
CA GLN A 22 3.43 -7.29 0.77
C GLN A 22 2.79 -6.22 1.67
N CYS A 23 3.57 -5.51 2.49
CA CYS A 23 3.16 -4.33 3.25
C CYS A 23 2.73 -3.17 2.33
N ALA A 24 3.47 -2.94 1.24
CA ALA A 24 3.10 -1.94 0.24
C ALA A 24 1.80 -2.33 -0.50
N ARG A 25 1.64 -3.60 -0.86
CA ARG A 25 0.45 -4.12 -1.56
C ARG A 25 -0.79 -4.11 -0.67
N SER A 26 -0.65 -4.44 0.62
CA SER A 26 -1.75 -4.38 1.59
C SER A 26 -2.18 -2.94 1.90
N GLY A 27 -1.35 -1.95 1.59
CA GLY A 27 -1.71 -0.54 1.70
C GLY A 27 -1.82 -0.05 3.15
N VAL A 28 -1.34 -0.82 4.12
CA VAL A 28 -1.41 -0.51 5.57
C VAL A 28 -0.83 0.87 5.86
N LEU A 29 0.35 1.19 5.30
CA LEU A 29 0.98 2.50 5.47
C LEU A 29 0.17 3.65 4.84
N ALA A 30 -0.53 3.39 3.74
CA ALA A 30 -1.38 4.39 3.09
C ALA A 30 -2.68 4.61 3.87
N GLU A 31 -3.16 3.59 4.58
CA GLU A 31 -4.32 3.68 5.45
C GLU A 31 -4.03 4.43 6.75
N VAL A 32 -2.89 4.16 7.38
CA VAL A 32 -2.44 4.92 8.57
C VAL A 32 -2.39 6.42 8.26
N ARG A 33 -1.72 6.81 7.17
CA ARG A 33 -1.67 8.22 6.73
C ARG A 33 -3.01 8.86 6.43
N LYS A 34 -4.00 8.07 5.98
CA LYS A 34 -5.37 8.56 5.73
C LYS A 34 -6.17 8.72 7.03
N ARG A 35 -5.78 8.04 8.10
CA ARG A 35 -6.45 8.04 9.40
C ARG A 35 -5.77 8.95 10.43
N GLU A 36 -4.54 9.38 10.19
CA GLU A 36 -3.77 10.31 11.04
C GLU A 36 -4.53 11.60 11.35
N HIS A 37 -5.25 12.15 10.35
CA HIS A 37 -6.02 13.38 10.51
C HIS A 37 -7.43 13.24 9.93
N TYR A 38 -8.40 13.90 10.57
CA TYR A 38 -9.75 13.95 10.03
C TYR A 38 -9.76 14.69 8.69
N GLU A 39 -10.32 14.03 7.69
CA GLU A 39 -10.51 14.60 6.37
C GLU A 39 -12.01 14.69 6.06
N LYS A 40 -12.48 15.90 5.71
CA LYS A 40 -13.88 16.13 5.35
C LYS A 40 -14.30 15.17 4.21
N PRO A 41 -15.53 14.62 4.23
CA PRO A 41 -15.97 13.63 3.24
C PRO A 41 -15.79 14.06 1.78
N SER A 42 -15.94 15.37 1.50
CA SER A 42 -15.73 15.95 0.17
C SER A 42 -14.28 15.79 -0.32
N VAL A 43 -13.30 16.08 0.55
CA VAL A 43 -11.87 15.98 0.20
C VAL A 43 -11.48 14.52 0.01
N ARG A 44 -12.01 13.61 0.85
CA ARG A 44 -11.82 12.17 0.70
C ARG A 44 -12.36 11.63 -0.63
N ARG A 45 -13.53 12.12 -1.09
CA ARG A 45 -14.11 11.78 -2.41
C ARG A 45 -13.22 12.30 -3.54
N LYS A 46 -12.73 13.53 -3.46
CA LYS A 46 -11.82 14.13 -4.44
C LYS A 46 -10.49 13.37 -4.54
N LYS A 47 -9.85 13.06 -3.42
CA LYS A 47 -8.60 12.26 -3.42
C LYS A 47 -8.81 10.86 -4.00
N LYS A 48 -9.97 10.24 -3.78
CA LYS A 48 -10.31 8.93 -4.36
C LYS A 48 -10.42 8.99 -5.89
N SER A 49 -11.10 9.99 -6.45
CA SER A 49 -11.23 10.15 -7.91
C SER A 49 -9.90 10.50 -8.57
N GLU A 50 -9.09 11.36 -7.96
CA GLU A 50 -7.74 11.68 -8.43
C GLU A 50 -6.82 10.45 -8.46
N ALA A 51 -6.84 9.64 -7.39
CA ALA A 51 -6.07 8.40 -7.34
C ALA A 51 -6.50 7.40 -8.43
N ALA A 52 -7.81 7.27 -8.68
CA ALA A 52 -8.34 6.43 -9.74
C ALA A 52 -7.91 6.93 -11.14
N ARG A 53 -7.97 8.24 -11.38
CA ARG A 53 -7.53 8.86 -12.65
C ARG A 53 -6.04 8.63 -12.89
N ARG A 54 -5.19 8.87 -11.89
CA ARG A 54 -3.73 8.62 -11.95
C ARG A 54 -3.41 7.16 -12.25
N LYS A 55 -4.18 6.22 -11.69
CA LYS A 55 -4.03 4.79 -12.00
C LYS A 55 -4.36 4.53 -13.47
N ASN A 56 -5.47 5.06 -13.97
CA ASN A 56 -5.94 4.80 -15.34
C ASN A 56 -5.01 5.39 -16.41
N THR A 57 -4.42 6.56 -16.17
CA THR A 57 -3.44 7.17 -17.09
C THR A 57 -2.13 6.41 -17.20
N ARG A 58 -1.80 5.52 -16.25
CA ARG A 58 -0.53 4.76 -16.26
C ARG A 58 -0.61 3.48 -17.12
N TYR A 59 -1.82 3.03 -17.45
CA TYR A 59 -2.05 1.84 -18.29
C TYR A 59 -2.30 2.17 -19.76
N LYS A 60 -2.34 3.46 -20.10
CA LYS A 60 -2.51 3.97 -21.46
C LYS A 60 -1.16 4.48 -21.96
#